data_AF-A0A7J9LUN4-F1
#
_entry.id   AF-A0A7J9LUN4-F1
#
_cell.length_a   1.000
_cell.length_b   1.000
_cell.length_c   1.000
_cell.angle_alpha   90.00
_cell.angle_beta   90.00
_cell.angle_gamma   90.00
#
_symmetry.space_group_name_H-M   'P 1'
#
loop_
_entity.id
_entity.type
_entity.pdbx_description
1 polymer ?
#
loop_
_entity_poly.entity_id
_entity_poly.type
_entity_poly.pdbx_seq_one_letter_code
_entity_poly.pdbx_strand_id
1 'polypeptide(L)'
;MHQTARVRQGKCIKKGKILADSAATVGGELALGKNVLVGYIPWEGYNFEDAVVKESSYAPNRLLRSILGIQRKGGSSYNSETIRVYISQKREIKVGDKVAGRHGNKGIVSKILPRQDMPYLQD
;
A
#
# COMPACT_ATOMS: atom_id res chain seq x y z
N MET A 1 -11.06 8.92 -2.45
CA MET A 1 -10.10 9.27 -3.51
C MET A 1 -8.96 10.06 -2.85
N HIS A 2 -7.71 9.60 -2.94
CA HIS A 2 -6.56 10.30 -2.35
C HIS A 2 -5.72 10.86 -3.50
N GLN A 3 -5.62 12.19 -3.57
CA GLN A 3 -4.78 12.89 -4.54
C GLN A 3 -3.92 13.89 -3.77
N THR A 4 -2.65 13.99 -4.13
CA THR A 4 -1.71 14.92 -3.50
C THR A 4 -1.31 15.96 -4.52
N ALA A 5 -1.63 17.23 -4.23
CA ALA A 5 -1.26 18.35 -5.10
C ALA A 5 0.27 18.46 -5.18
N ARG A 6 0.80 18.52 -6.40
CA ARG A 6 2.24 18.67 -6.67
C ARG A 6 2.63 20.14 -6.89
N VAL A 7 1.68 20.93 -7.37
CA VAL A 7 1.91 22.33 -7.71
C VAL A 7 1.73 23.21 -6.49
N ARG A 8 2.64 24.17 -6.31
CA ARG A 8 2.55 25.22 -5.30
C ARG A 8 1.89 26.46 -5.91
N GLN A 9 1.15 27.21 -5.10
CA GLN A 9 0.54 28.47 -5.51
C GLN A 9 1.61 29.45 -6.00
N GLY A 10 1.36 30.14 -7.11
CA GLY A 10 2.29 31.12 -7.71
C GLY A 10 3.24 30.57 -8.78
N LYS A 11 3.22 29.26 -9.08
CA LYS A 11 4.05 28.68 -10.16
C LYS A 11 3.30 28.73 -11.50
N CYS A 12 3.93 29.25 -12.56
CA CYS A 12 3.37 29.17 -13.91
C CYS A 12 3.36 27.71 -14.41
N ILE A 13 2.24 27.30 -15.01
CA ILE A 13 1.98 25.93 -15.46
C ILE A 13 1.69 25.97 -16.96
N LYS A 14 2.27 25.02 -17.72
CA LYS A 14 1.97 24.84 -19.15
C LYS A 14 0.84 23.83 -19.32
N LYS A 15 0.02 24.01 -20.37
CA LYS A 15 -1.02 23.03 -20.75
C LYS A 15 -0.38 21.64 -20.91
N GLY A 16 -0.98 20.62 -20.28
CA GLY A 16 -0.47 19.24 -20.27
C GLY A 16 0.41 18.88 -19.07
N LYS A 17 0.75 19.83 -18.19
CA LYS A 17 1.52 19.53 -16.98
C LYS A 17 0.63 18.96 -15.86
N ILE A 18 1.09 17.86 -15.26
CA ILE A 18 0.39 17.15 -14.19
C ILE A 18 0.33 18.01 -12.91
N LEU A 19 -0.86 18.11 -12.33
CA LEU A 19 -1.16 18.98 -11.18
C LEU A 19 -1.15 18.25 -9.84
N ALA A 20 -1.55 16.98 -9.83
CA ALA A 20 -1.63 16.15 -8.64
C ALA A 20 -1.28 14.71 -8.98
N ASP A 21 -0.65 14.04 -8.01
CA ASP A 21 -0.38 12.62 -8.06
C ASP A 21 -1.55 11.83 -7.42
N SER A 22 -1.83 10.65 -7.96
CA SER A 22 -2.86 9.73 -7.46
C SER A 22 -2.28 8.70 -6.48
N ALA A 23 -3.12 7.82 -5.91
CA ALA A 23 -2.67 6.75 -5.01
C ALA A 23 -1.67 5.75 -5.64
N ALA A 24 -1.57 5.72 -6.97
CA ALA A 24 -0.67 4.83 -7.72
C ALA A 24 0.22 5.60 -8.71
N THR A 25 0.44 6.90 -8.48
CA THR A 25 1.26 7.74 -9.36
C THR A 25 2.25 8.50 -8.49
N VAL A 26 3.50 8.63 -8.93
CA VAL A 26 4.49 9.50 -8.29
C VAL A 26 5.19 10.27 -9.39
N GLY A 27 5.20 11.60 -9.29
CA GLY A 27 5.89 12.42 -10.26
C GLY A 27 5.23 12.44 -11.65
N GLY A 28 3.97 12.02 -11.76
CA GLY A 28 3.28 11.83 -13.02
C GLY A 28 3.50 10.48 -13.70
N GLU A 29 4.29 9.59 -13.10
CA GLU A 29 4.53 8.23 -13.59
C GLU A 29 3.80 7.20 -12.74
N LEU A 30 3.48 6.06 -13.35
CA LEU A 30 2.79 4.95 -12.70
C LEU A 30 3.70 4.27 -11.66
N ALA A 31 3.27 4.23 -10.40
CA ALA A 31 3.99 3.68 -9.26
C ALA A 31 3.11 2.67 -8.50
N LEU A 32 2.94 1.46 -9.07
CA LEU A 32 2.06 0.42 -8.52
C LEU A 32 2.65 -0.34 -7.32
N GLY A 33 3.96 -0.24 -7.11
CA GLY A 33 4.68 -1.05 -6.12
C GLY A 33 5.83 -0.28 -5.48
N LYS A 34 6.76 -1.04 -4.92
CA LYS A 34 7.96 -0.52 -4.26
C LYS A 34 9.18 -1.28 -4.77
N ASN A 35 10.29 -0.57 -4.87
CA ASN A 35 11.58 -1.19 -5.14
C ASN A 35 12.09 -1.82 -3.84
N VAL A 36 12.50 -3.09 -3.93
CA VAL A 36 12.99 -3.88 -2.80
C VAL A 36 14.29 -4.57 -3.21
N LEU A 37 15.20 -4.74 -2.25
CA LEU A 37 16.37 -5.59 -2.44
C LEU A 37 15.92 -7.05 -2.36
N VAL A 38 16.35 -7.89 -3.30
CA VAL A 38 15.94 -9.29 -3.40
C VAL A 38 17.17 -10.18 -3.51
N GLY A 39 17.23 -11.22 -2.67
CA GLY A 39 18.19 -12.31 -2.78
C GLY A 39 17.52 -13.57 -3.34
N TYR A 40 18.14 -14.21 -4.33
CA TYR A 40 17.69 -15.49 -4.89
C TYR A 40 18.49 -16.63 -4.27
N ILE A 41 18.22 -16.94 -3.00
CA ILE A 41 18.89 -18.01 -2.27
C ILE A 41 17.86 -18.87 -1.52
N PRO A 42 18.04 -20.20 -1.43
CA PRO A 42 17.25 -21.01 -0.51
C PRO A 42 17.56 -20.58 0.93
N TRP A 43 16.52 -20.50 1.77
CA TRP A 43 16.67 -20.04 3.15
C TRP A 43 15.80 -20.83 4.11
N GLU A 44 16.43 -21.73 4.87
CA GLU A 44 15.81 -22.55 5.94
C GLU A 44 14.49 -23.24 5.56
N GLY A 45 14.23 -23.47 4.27
CA GLY A 45 12.97 -24.01 3.78
C GLY A 45 11.78 -23.04 3.83
N TYR A 46 11.95 -21.80 4.31
CA TYR A 46 10.85 -20.83 4.36
C TYR A 46 10.42 -20.32 2.98
N ASN A 47 11.29 -20.40 1.98
CA ASN A 47 11.00 -20.05 0.59
C ASN A 47 10.80 -21.29 -0.30
N PHE A 48 10.27 -22.38 0.26
CA PHE A 48 9.89 -23.55 -0.52
C PHE A 48 8.78 -23.21 -1.54
N GLU A 49 8.88 -23.75 -2.75
CA GLU A 49 8.00 -23.45 -3.89
C GLU A 49 7.88 -21.94 -4.17
N ASP A 50 6.69 -21.37 -3.93
CA ASP A 50 6.35 -19.98 -4.21
C ASP A 50 6.35 -19.11 -2.94
N ALA A 51 6.92 -19.60 -1.85
CA ALA A 51 6.95 -18.87 -0.58
C ALA A 51 8.01 -17.75 -0.59
N VAL A 52 7.65 -16.59 -0.02
CA VAL A 52 8.52 -15.41 0.05
C VAL A 52 8.79 -15.06 1.51
N VAL A 53 10.07 -14.84 1.83
CA VAL A 53 10.53 -14.34 3.13
C VAL A 53 10.76 -12.85 3.04
N LYS A 54 10.34 -12.10 4.05
CA LYS A 54 10.40 -10.63 4.06
C LYS A 54 10.85 -10.09 5.40
N GLU A 55 11.53 -8.94 5.40
CA GLU A 55 12.04 -8.32 6.63
C GLU A 55 10.92 -7.61 7.41
N SER A 56 10.97 -7.64 8.74
CA SER A 56 9.99 -6.99 9.61
C SER A 56 10.00 -5.47 9.49
N SER A 57 11.18 -4.85 9.40
CA SER A 57 11.34 -3.39 9.33
C SER A 57 10.73 -2.78 8.06
N TYR A 58 10.66 -3.57 6.99
CA TYR A 58 10.13 -3.12 5.70
C TYR A 58 8.60 -3.05 5.73
N ALA A 59 8.02 -1.92 6.15
CA ALA A 59 6.57 -1.71 6.14
C ALA A 59 6.15 -0.81 4.97
N PRO A 60 5.70 -1.36 3.81
CA PRO A 60 5.08 -0.53 2.79
C PRO A 60 3.72 -0.09 3.33
N ASN A 61 3.67 1.13 3.86
CA ASN A 61 2.46 1.74 4.38
C ASN A 61 1.35 1.75 3.31
N ARG A 62 0.27 1.00 3.52
CA ARG A 62 -0.97 1.13 2.73
C ARG A 62 -2.09 1.65 3.62
N LEU A 63 -2.65 2.80 3.27
CA LEU A 63 -3.89 3.31 3.84
C LEU A 63 -5.06 2.59 3.17
N LEU A 64 -5.78 1.77 3.92
CA LEU A 64 -7.10 1.28 3.56
C LEU A 64 -8.14 2.25 4.12
N ARG A 65 -9.10 2.70 3.30
CA ARG A 65 -10.25 3.48 3.74
C ARG A 65 -11.50 2.62 3.59
N SER A 66 -12.24 2.48 4.68
CA SER A 66 -13.54 1.81 4.75
C SER A 66 -14.60 2.86 5.04
N ILE A 67 -15.53 3.08 4.12
CA ILE A 67 -16.66 3.98 4.37
C ILE A 67 -17.78 3.13 4.97
N LEU A 68 -18.19 3.43 6.21
CA LEU A 68 -19.36 2.80 6.83
C LEU A 68 -20.43 3.88 7.03
N GLY A 69 -21.39 3.96 6.12
CA GLY A 69 -22.57 4.79 6.29
C GLY A 69 -23.58 4.09 7.19
N ILE A 70 -23.98 4.70 8.30
CA ILE A 70 -25.04 4.19 9.16
C ILE A 70 -26.22 5.15 9.04
N GLN A 71 -27.34 4.68 8.49
CA GLN A 71 -28.60 5.43 8.51
C GLN A 71 -29.40 5.04 9.75
N ARG A 72 -29.70 6.00 10.63
CA ARG A 72 -30.71 5.78 11.68
C ARG A 72 -32.09 6.00 11.07
N LYS A 73 -32.95 4.99 11.12
CA LYS A 73 -34.40 5.18 10.93
C LYS A 73 -35.02 5.53 12.29
N GLY A 74 -35.12 6.82 12.58
CA GLY A 74 -35.90 7.34 13.70
C GLY A 74 -37.19 7.96 13.16
N GLY A 75 -38.34 7.50 13.66
CA GLY A 75 -39.65 7.97 13.25
C GLY A 75 -39.91 9.40 13.73
N SER A 76 -39.88 10.34 12.79
CA SER A 76 -40.72 11.53 12.78
C SER A 76 -40.53 12.21 11.42
N SER A 77 -41.63 12.68 10.85
CA SER A 77 -41.68 13.40 9.60
C SER A 77 -40.78 14.65 9.68
N TYR A 78 -40.03 14.94 8.61
CA TYR A 78 -39.23 16.15 8.36
C TYR A 78 -37.80 16.24 8.97
N ASN A 79 -36.98 15.21 8.79
CA ASN A 79 -35.56 15.29 8.38
C ASN A 79 -34.84 13.97 8.72
N SER A 80 -34.58 13.15 7.71
CA SER A 80 -33.73 11.96 7.88
C SER A 80 -32.28 12.40 8.12
N GLU A 81 -31.83 12.38 9.37
CA GLU A 81 -30.42 12.65 9.71
C GLU A 81 -29.53 11.50 9.20
N THR A 82 -28.69 11.80 8.20
CA THR A 82 -27.72 10.85 7.66
C THR A 82 -26.38 11.04 8.35
N ILE A 83 -25.97 10.08 9.18
CA ILE A 83 -24.63 10.05 9.79
C ILE A 83 -23.68 9.32 8.85
N ARG A 84 -22.60 9.99 8.41
CA ARG A 84 -21.55 9.38 7.59
C ARG A 84 -20.29 9.18 8.43
N VAL A 85 -19.93 7.93 8.71
CA VAL A 85 -18.69 7.58 9.42
C VAL A 85 -17.64 7.12 8.41
N TYR A 86 -16.47 7.77 8.44
CA TYR A 86 -15.32 7.39 7.62
C TYR A 86 -14.26 6.73 8.49
N ILE A 87 -14.02 5.43 8.29
CA ILE A 87 -12.99 4.69 9.01
C ILE A 87 -11.80 4.49 8.07
N SER A 88 -10.60 4.85 8.50
CA SER A 88 -9.38 4.55 7.75
C SER A 88 -8.50 3.65 8.60
N GLN A 89 -8.07 2.52 8.02
CA GLN A 89 -7.17 1.59 8.66
C GLN A 89 -5.86 1.53 7.89
N LYS A 90 -4.74 1.72 8.58
CA LYS A 90 -3.42 1.42 8.03
C LYS A 90 -3.11 -0.05 8.29
N ARG A 91 -2.79 -0.81 7.25
CA ARG A 91 -2.42 -2.23 7.36
C ARG A 91 -1.01 -2.45 6.83
N GLU A 92 -0.23 -3.21 7.59
CA GLU A 92 1.08 -3.72 7.18
C GLU A 92 0.94 -5.08 6.50
N ILE A 93 1.95 -5.45 5.70
CA ILE A 93 2.05 -6.78 5.09
C ILE A 93 2.20 -7.82 6.19
N LYS A 94 1.38 -8.86 6.15
CA LYS A 94 1.38 -9.98 7.10
C LYS A 94 1.68 -11.30 6.39
N VAL A 95 2.03 -12.31 7.19
CA VAL A 95 2.10 -13.70 6.72
C VAL A 95 0.76 -14.08 6.07
N GLY A 96 0.82 -14.76 4.94
CA GLY A 96 -0.33 -15.10 4.11
C GLY A 96 -0.70 -14.06 3.05
N ASP A 97 -0.13 -12.84 3.09
CA ASP A 97 -0.37 -11.87 2.03
C ASP A 97 0.33 -12.28 0.73
N LYS A 98 -0.36 -12.05 -0.41
CA LYS A 98 0.18 -12.34 -1.73
C LYS A 98 1.03 -11.18 -2.26
N VAL A 99 2.21 -11.51 -2.76
CA VAL A 99 3.14 -10.60 -3.43
C VAL A 99 3.36 -11.06 -4.86
N ALA A 100 3.62 -10.12 -5.76
CA ALA A 100 3.91 -10.42 -7.16
C ALA A 100 4.86 -9.37 -7.75
N GLY A 101 5.74 -9.82 -8.64
CA GLY A 101 6.56 -8.94 -9.47
C GLY A 101 5.91 -8.67 -10.83
N ARG A 102 6.66 -8.02 -11.71
CA ARG A 102 6.18 -7.56 -13.03
C ARG A 102 6.29 -8.63 -14.12
N HIS A 103 7.00 -9.73 -13.87
CA HIS A 103 7.26 -10.79 -14.85
C HIS A 103 6.45 -12.06 -14.55
N GLY A 104 5.33 -11.92 -13.85
CA GLY A 104 4.45 -13.04 -13.51
C GLY A 104 4.90 -13.88 -12.31
N ASN A 105 6.07 -13.60 -11.73
CA ASN A 105 6.49 -14.19 -10.46
C ASN A 105 5.51 -13.79 -9.34
N LYS A 106 4.99 -14.78 -8.63
CA LYS A 106 4.00 -14.63 -7.56
C LYS A 106 4.48 -15.44 -6.37
N GLY A 107 4.10 -15.00 -5.18
CA GLY A 107 4.36 -15.78 -3.97
C GLY A 107 3.52 -15.33 -2.79
N ILE A 108 3.49 -16.16 -1.77
CA ILE A 108 2.83 -15.86 -0.50
C ILE A 108 3.90 -15.56 0.55
N VAL A 109 3.71 -14.51 1.34
CA VAL A 109 4.61 -14.24 2.47
C VAL A 109 4.48 -15.35 3.48
N SER A 110 5.49 -16.22 3.59
CA SER A 110 5.49 -17.37 4.50
C SER A 110 6.04 -17.01 5.88
N LYS A 111 7.06 -16.13 5.91
CA LYS A 111 7.72 -15.72 7.14
C LYS A 111 8.18 -14.27 7.07
N ILE A 112 8.06 -13.58 8.20
CA ILE A 112 8.60 -12.24 8.39
C ILE A 112 9.71 -12.34 9.42
N LEU A 113 10.95 -12.04 9.03
CA LEU A 113 12.14 -12.14 9.88
C LEU A 113 12.65 -10.75 10.28
N PRO A 114 13.26 -10.59 11.46
CA PRO A 114 13.94 -9.36 11.80
C PRO A 114 15.21 -9.16 10.95
N ARG A 115 15.70 -7.92 10.85
CA ARG A 115 16.82 -7.57 9.96
C ARG A 115 18.08 -8.39 10.20
N GLN A 116 18.39 -8.65 11.47
CA GLN A 116 19.59 -9.38 11.87
C GLN A 116 19.59 -10.85 11.45
N ASP A 117 18.41 -11.44 11.22
CA ASP A 117 18.27 -12.84 10.80
C ASP A 117 18.24 -12.97 9.27
N MET A 118 18.31 -11.85 8.54
CA MET A 118 18.35 -11.83 7.08
C MET A 118 19.79 -11.84 6.56
N PRO A 119 20.04 -12.49 5.41
CA PRO A 119 21.31 -12.34 4.70
C PRO A 119 21.60 -10.86 4.40
N TYR A 120 22.85 -10.45 4.61
CA TYR A 120 23.32 -9.08 4.37
C TYR A 120 24.48 -9.07 3.38
N LEU A 121 24.65 -7.94 2.70
CA LEU A 121 25.81 -7.69 1.84
C LEU A 121 26.99 -7.25 2.71
N GLN A 122 28.20 -7.63 2.32
CA GLN A 122 29.41 -7.03 2.88
C GLN A 122 29.52 -5.61 2.32
N ASP A 123 29.62 -4.63 3.22
CA ASP A 123 29.77 -3.20 2.87
C ASP A 123 31.14 -2.91 2.23
#